data_AF-A0A5K1DE00-F1
#
_entry.id   AF-A0A5K1DE00-F1
#
_cell.length_a   1.000
_cell.length_b   1.000
_cell.length_c   1.000
_cell.angle_alpha   90.00
_cell.angle_beta   90.00
_cell.angle_gamma   90.00
#
_symmetry.space_group_name_H-M   'P 1'
#
loop_
_entity.id
_entity.type
_entity.pdbx_description
1 polymer ?
#
loop_
_entity_poly.entity_id
_entity_poly.type
_entity_poly.pdbx_seq_one_letter_code
_entity_poly.pdbx_strand_id
1 'polypeptide(L)' 'YAFVHCNRDISVDECGWCLQNAASDLAGCSKGKQGALIFEGSCRLSYGLQNFLLRQPMI' A
#
# COMPACT_ATOMS: atom_id res chain seq x y z
N TYR A 1 -2.64 9.04 6.75
CA TYR A 1 -3.30 8.85 5.44
C TYR A 1 -2.73 7.61 4.77
N ALA A 2 -3.52 6.92 3.95
CA ALA A 2 -3.09 5.73 3.23
C ALA A 2 -3.69 5.71 1.82
N PHE A 3 -2.98 5.10 0.87
CA PHE A 3 -3.43 4.85 -0.49
C PHE A 3 -3.17 3.39 -0.84
N VAL A 4 -4.15 2.77 -1.52
CA VAL A 4 -4.06 1.39 -1.99
C VAL A 4 -4.47 1.33 -3.46
N HIS A 5 -3.80 0.47 -4.20
CA HIS A 5 -4.08 0.20 -5.60
C HIS A 5 -3.90 -1.29 -5.86
N CYS A 6 -4.83 -1.92 -6.56
CA CYS A 6 -4.68 -3.28 -7.07
C CYS A 6 -4.66 -3.24 -8.59
N ASN A 7 -3.93 -4.15 -9.22
CA ASN A 7 -3.98 -4.26 -10.68
C ASN A 7 -5.41 -4.60 -11.13
N ARG A 8 -5.79 -4.18 -12.33
CA ARG A 8 -7.19 -4.32 -12.80
C ARG A 8 -7.55 -5.74 -13.24
N ASP A 9 -6.55 -6.58 -13.44
CA ASP A 9 -6.63 -7.93 -14.00
C ASP A 9 -6.80 -9.03 -12.95
N ILE A 10 -6.85 -8.68 -11.66
CA ILE A 10 -7.05 -9.63 -10.56
C ILE A 10 -8.46 -9.54 -9.97
N SER A 11 -8.90 -10.61 -9.33
CA SER A 11 -10.16 -10.66 -8.58
C SER A 11 -10.10 -9.82 -7.29
N VAL A 12 -11.28 -9.55 -6.71
CA VAL A 12 -11.39 -8.83 -5.44
C VAL A 12 -10.72 -9.61 -4.31
N ASP A 13 -10.83 -10.93 -4.31
CA ASP A 13 -10.23 -11.79 -3.29
C ASP A 13 -8.69 -11.78 -3.37
N GLU A 14 -8.13 -11.87 -4.58
CA GLU A 14 -6.68 -11.76 -4.80
C GLU A 14 -6.14 -10.38 -4.39
N CYS A 15 -6.88 -9.31 -4.70
CA CYS A 15 -6.56 -7.97 -4.24
C CYS A 15 -6.57 -7.87 -2.70
N GLY A 16 -7.60 -8.44 -2.06
CA GLY A 16 -7.71 -8.47 -0.60
C GLY A 16 -6.55 -9.21 0.06
N TRP A 17 -6.19 -10.38 -0.48
CA TRP A 17 -5.05 -11.17 -0.01
C TRP A 17 -3.73 -10.41 -0.17
N CYS A 18 -3.50 -9.81 -1.34
CA CYS A 18 -2.31 -9.01 -1.61
C CYS A 18 -2.15 -7.84 -0.62
N LEU A 19 -3.22 -7.08 -0.40
CA LEU A 19 -3.19 -5.94 0.51
C LEU A 19 -2.96 -6.35 1.96
N GLN A 20 -3.49 -7.51 2.39
CA GLN A 20 -3.24 -8.04 3.73
C GLN A 20 -1.77 -8.43 3.93
N ASN A 21 -1.14 -9.05 2.93
CA ASN A 21 0.28 -9.37 2.97
C ASN A 21 1.14 -8.10 2.97
N ALA A 22 0.87 -7.16 2.06
CA ALA A 22 1.59 -5.89 1.99
C ALA A 22 1.49 -5.10 3.31
N ALA A 23 0.33 -5.15 3.99
CA ALA A 23 0.16 -4.54 5.31
C ALA A 23 0.98 -5.25 6.41
N SER A 24 1.06 -6.59 6.35
CA SER A 24 1.87 -7.39 7.29
C SER A 24 3.36 -7.10 7.13
N ASP A 25 3.84 -7.03 5.89
CA ASP A 25 5.24 -6.68 5.58
C ASP A 25 5.59 -5.28 6.08
N LEU A 26 4.67 -4.34 5.86
CA LEU A 26 4.81 -2.97 6.30
C LEU A 26 4.90 -2.85 7.82
N ALA A 27 4.11 -3.66 8.56
CA ALA A 27 4.20 -3.73 10.01
C ALA A 27 5.57 -4.26 10.50
N GLY A 28 6.17 -5.19 9.75
CA GLY A 28 7.49 -5.74 10.04
C GLY A 28 8.64 -4.78 9.70
N CYS A 29 8.63 -4.14 8.54
CA CYS A 29 9.76 -3.37 8.03
C CYS A 29 9.74 -1.88 8.42
N SER A 30 8.55 -1.30 8.64
CA SER A 30 8.37 0.16 8.73
C SER A 30 7.91 0.64 10.10
N LYS A 31 8.14 -0.15 11.15
CA LYS A 31 7.79 0.21 12.52
C LYS A 31 8.49 1.52 12.94
N GLY A 32 7.70 2.50 13.38
CA GLY A 32 8.20 3.82 13.79
C GLY A 32 8.55 4.78 12.65
N LYS A 33 8.30 4.42 11.39
CA LYS A 33 8.48 5.32 10.25
C LYS A 33 7.25 6.23 10.09
N GLN A 34 7.47 7.42 9.53
CA GLN A 34 6.40 8.41 9.28
C GLN A 34 5.65 8.14 7.98
N GLY A 35 6.11 7.19 7.19
CA GLY A 35 5.49 6.73 5.97
C GLY A 35 6.31 5.60 5.36
N ALA A 36 5.65 4.80 4.52
CA ALA A 36 6.30 3.78 3.72
C ALA A 36 5.47 3.47 2.48
N LEU A 37 6.10 2.76 1.55
CA LEU A 37 5.51 2.28 0.32
C LEU A 37 5.95 0.83 0.12
N ILE A 38 4.98 -0.06 -0.04
CA ILE A 38 5.18 -1.46 -0.42
C ILE A 38 4.55 -1.68 -1.78
N PHE A 39 5.32 -2.30 -2.66
CA PHE A 39 4.85 -2.85 -3.92
C PHE A 39 4.88 -4.36 -3.82
N GLU A 40 3.69 -4.93 -3.78
CA GLU A 40 3.48 -6.32 -4.11
C GLU A 40 3.14 -6.40 -5.60
N GLY A 41 3.48 -7.51 -6.26
CA GLY A 41 3.33 -7.62 -7.73
C GLY A 41 1.91 -7.34 -8.22
N SER A 42 0.92 -7.56 -7.35
CA SER A 42 -0.52 -7.41 -7.62
C SER A 42 -1.15 -6.18 -6.97
N CYS A 43 -0.46 -5.49 -6.05
CA CYS A 43 -1.01 -4.34 -5.34
C CYS A 43 0.07 -3.41 -4.74
N ARG A 44 -0.29 -2.14 -4.55
CA ARG A 44 0.53 -1.10 -3.93
C ARG A 44 -0.15 -0.62 -2.67
N LEU A 45 0.60 -0.49 -1.57
CA LEU A 45 0.14 0.12 -0.33
C LEU A 45 1.13 1.20 0.10
N SER A 46 0.65 2.41 0.33
CA SER A 46 1.44 3.48 0.92
C SER A 46 0.73 4.17 2.06
N TYR A 47 1.50 4.63 3.06
CA TYR A 47 0.98 5.47 4.14
C TYR A 47 1.93 6.60 4.48
N GLY A 48 1.39 7.62 5.14
CA GLY A 48 2.13 8.81 5.52
C GLY A 48 1.34 9.68 6.50
N LEU A 49 2.05 10.47 7.30
CA LEU A 49 1.44 11.39 8.26
C LEU A 49 0.67 12.54 7.59
N GLN A 50 1.18 13.07 6.48
CA GLN A 50 0.55 14.16 5.74
C GLN A 50 -0.43 13.63 4.68
N ASN A 51 -1.42 14.43 4.29
CA ASN A 51 -2.33 14.05 3.21
C ASN A 51 -1.60 14.14 1.86
N PHE A 52 -1.47 12.99 1.20
CA PHE A 52 -0.84 12.86 -0.12
C PHE A 52 -1.82 12.34 -1.18
N LEU A 53 -3.13 12.34 -0.90
CA LEU A 53 -4.13 11.87 -1.86
C LEU A 53 -4.37 12.87 -3.00
N LEU A 54 -4.06 14.15 -2.77
CA LEU A 54 -4.27 15.26 -3.72
C LEU A 54 -3.00 15.66 -4.48
N ARG A 55 -1.82 15.32 -3.96
CA ARG A 55 -0.56 15.43 -4.70
C ARG A 55 -0.32 14.04 -5.29
N GLN A 56 -0.17 13.92 -6.60
CA GLN A 56 -0.02 12.62 -7.28
C GLN A 56 0.84 11.66 -6.43
N PRO A 57 0.38 10.42 -6.19
CA PRO A 57 1.15 9.48 -5.40
C PRO A 57 2.50 9.36 -6.08
N MET A 58 3.56 9.87 -5.42
CA MET A 58 4.90 9.90 -5.99
C MET A 58 5.18 8.51 -6.54
N ILE A 59 5.27 8.44 -7.87
CA ILE A 59 5.63 7.22 -8.60
C ILE A 59 7.07 6.93 -8.20
#